data_AF-A0A926B8W1-F1
#
_entry.id   AF-A0A926B8W1-F1
#
_cell.length_a   1.000
_cell.length_b   1.000
_cell.length_c   1.000
_cell.angle_alpha   90.00
_cell.angle_beta   90.00
_cell.angle_gamma   90.00
#
_symmetry.space_group_name_H-M   'P 1'
#
loop_
_entity.id
_entity.type
_entity.pdbx_description
1 polymer ?
#
loop_
_entity_poly.entity_id
_entity_poly.type
_entity_poly.pdbx_seq_one_letter_code
_entity_poly.pdbx_strand_id
1 'polypeptide(L)'
;MTLVDSRIPDPKKFIAGATGDWEIVVGLEVHAQVLSNAKLFSGASTTFGSEPNDNVSLVDAAMPGMLPVINEECVRQAIRTGLGLKAKINNRSVFDRKNYFYPDLPQGYQISQFKDPIVGEGVVQVSVGPNSKGEFDEVEIGVERLHLEQDAGKLLHDQHPSMSLVDLNRSGVALMEIVSKP
;
A
#
# COMPACT_ATOMS: atom_id res chain seq x y z
N MET A 1 4.64 -11.09 22.98
CA MET A 1 3.89 -9.83 22.95
C MET A 1 2.43 -10.21 23.08
N THR A 2 1.86 -10.09 24.27
CA THR A 2 0.44 -10.34 24.49
C THR A 2 -0.31 -9.24 23.73
N LEU A 3 -1.02 -9.61 22.67
CA LEU A 3 -2.01 -8.72 22.04
C LEU A 3 -3.13 -8.54 23.08
N VAL A 4 -2.96 -7.57 23.97
CA VAL A 4 -4.04 -7.15 24.86
C VAL A 4 -4.89 -6.21 24.03
N ASP A 5 -6.06 -6.67 23.61
CA ASP A 5 -7.07 -5.78 23.03
C ASP A 5 -7.44 -4.75 24.11
N SER A 6 -6.96 -3.52 23.92
CA SER A 6 -7.21 -2.42 24.87
C SER A 6 -8.55 -1.73 24.62
N ARG A 7 -9.34 -2.20 23.64
CA ARG A 7 -10.64 -1.63 23.32
C ARG A 7 -11.68 -2.11 24.33
N ILE A 8 -12.61 -1.24 24.66
CA ILE A 8 -13.82 -1.59 25.41
C ILE A 8 -14.87 -1.94 24.35
N PRO A 9 -15.31 -3.21 24.25
CA PRO A 9 -16.31 -3.61 23.25
C PRO A 9 -17.59 -2.79 23.44
N ASP A 10 -18.21 -2.35 22.34
CA ASP A 10 -19.51 -1.69 22.38
C ASP A 10 -20.62 -2.73 22.20
N PRO A 11 -21.44 -3.03 23.23
CA PRO A 11 -22.50 -4.02 23.12
C PRO A 11 -23.51 -3.71 22.01
N LYS A 12 -23.61 -2.46 21.54
CA LYS A 12 -24.47 -2.09 20.41
C LYS A 12 -23.99 -2.64 19.07
N LYS A 13 -22.70 -2.99 18.96
CA LYS A 13 -22.08 -3.55 17.75
C LYS A 13 -22.09 -5.07 17.73
N PHE A 14 -22.66 -5.70 18.75
CA PHE A 14 -22.69 -7.15 18.84
C PHE A 14 -23.67 -7.76 17.83
N ILE A 15 -23.23 -8.86 17.24
CA ILE A 15 -23.98 -9.69 16.33
C ILE A 15 -24.24 -11.02 17.04
N ALA A 16 -25.51 -11.39 17.13
CA ALA A 16 -25.90 -12.66 17.74
C ALA A 16 -25.38 -13.84 16.90
N GLY A 17 -24.55 -14.68 17.50
CA GLY A 17 -24.08 -15.94 16.93
C GLY A 17 -24.71 -17.16 17.61
N ALA A 18 -24.44 -18.35 17.06
CA ALA A 18 -24.97 -19.60 17.61
C ALA A 18 -24.46 -19.93 19.03
N THR A 19 -23.30 -19.39 19.41
CA THR A 19 -22.60 -19.69 20.67
C THR A 19 -22.52 -18.50 21.63
N GLY A 20 -23.03 -17.33 21.23
CA GLY A 20 -22.93 -16.09 21.99
C GLY A 20 -22.90 -14.86 21.08
N ASP A 21 -22.77 -13.69 21.69
CA ASP A 21 -22.64 -12.41 21.00
C ASP A 21 -21.19 -12.19 20.51
N TRP A 22 -21.04 -11.66 19.30
CA TRP A 22 -19.75 -11.43 18.64
C TRP A 22 -19.60 -9.99 18.17
N GLU A 23 -18.39 -9.44 18.21
CA GLU A 23 -18.04 -8.17 17.55
C GLU A 23 -17.10 -8.45 16.36
N ILE A 24 -17.35 -7.82 15.21
CA ILE A 24 -16.47 -7.90 14.05
C ILE A 24 -15.50 -6.72 14.07
N VAL A 25 -14.22 -7.01 13.95
CA VAL A 25 -13.12 -6.04 13.97
C VAL A 25 -12.33 -6.20 12.67
N VAL A 26 -12.18 -5.13 11.89
CA VAL A 26 -11.60 -5.19 10.54
C VAL A 26 -10.59 -4.07 10.35
N GLY A 27 -9.35 -4.46 10.06
CA GLY A 27 -8.34 -3.56 9.52
C GLY A 27 -8.20 -3.75 8.00
N LEU A 28 -7.98 -2.66 7.29
CA LEU A 28 -7.71 -2.66 5.85
C LEU A 28 -6.29 -2.17 5.58
N GLU A 29 -5.61 -2.86 4.69
CA GLU A 29 -4.35 -2.44 4.07
C GLU A 29 -4.62 -2.26 2.58
N VAL A 30 -4.43 -1.04 2.09
CA VAL A 30 -4.74 -0.66 0.71
C VAL A 30 -3.48 -0.17 0.04
N HIS A 31 -3.05 -0.86 -1.02
CA HIS A 31 -2.02 -0.38 -1.93
C HIS A 31 -2.65 0.37 -3.10
N ALA A 32 -2.44 1.69 -3.14
CA ALA A 32 -2.89 2.54 -4.22
C ALA A 32 -1.71 2.95 -5.11
N GLN A 33 -1.76 2.62 -6.41
CA GLN A 33 -0.73 3.04 -7.37
C GLN A 33 -0.74 4.56 -7.55
N VAL A 34 0.44 5.17 -7.46
CA VAL A 34 0.63 6.61 -7.67
C VAL A 34 0.66 6.91 -9.17
N LEU A 35 -0.14 7.89 -9.59
CA LEU A 35 -0.21 8.31 -11.00
C LEU A 35 0.97 9.23 -11.33
N SER A 36 2.05 8.65 -11.83
CA SER A 36 3.29 9.38 -12.15
C SER A 36 3.84 8.89 -13.50
N ASN A 37 4.57 9.72 -14.24
CA ASN A 37 5.11 9.32 -15.55
C ASN A 37 6.34 8.41 -15.45
N ALA A 38 7.07 8.50 -14.34
CA ALA A 38 8.27 7.71 -14.06
C ALA A 38 8.10 6.97 -12.73
N LYS A 39 8.80 5.85 -12.58
CA LYS A 39 8.78 5.01 -11.37
C LYS A 39 9.30 5.73 -10.12
N LEU A 40 9.18 5.08 -8.96
CA LEU A 40 9.49 5.71 -7.66
C LEU A 40 10.98 6.08 -7.52
N PHE A 41 11.85 5.24 -8.06
CA PHE A 41 13.31 5.36 -7.91
C PHE A 41 14.10 5.33 -9.22
N SER A 42 13.41 5.31 -10.37
CA SER A 42 14.01 5.25 -11.69
C SER A 42 13.24 6.08 -12.71
N GLY A 43 13.89 6.40 -13.83
CA GLY A 43 13.28 7.15 -14.93
C GLY A 43 12.43 6.32 -15.89
N ALA A 44 12.25 5.02 -15.64
CA ALA A 44 11.44 4.17 -16.53
C ALA A 44 9.95 4.52 -16.44
N SER A 45 9.25 4.30 -17.55
CA SER A 45 7.81 4.59 -17.67
C SER A 45 6.97 3.73 -16.72
N THR A 46 5.84 4.28 -16.29
CA THR A 46 4.78 3.58 -15.55
C THR A 46 3.62 3.13 -16.44
N THR A 47 3.70 3.39 -17.75
CA THR A 47 2.64 3.07 -18.71
C THR A 47 2.26 1.59 -18.64
N PHE A 48 0.96 1.35 -18.49
CA PHE A 48 0.40 0.01 -18.48
C PHE A 48 0.27 -0.56 -19.91
N GLY A 49 0.45 -1.87 -20.07
CA GLY A 49 0.15 -2.59 -21.30
C GLY A 49 1.25 -2.62 -22.36
N SER A 50 2.48 -2.20 -22.03
CA SER A 50 3.66 -2.41 -22.89
C SER A 50 4.05 -3.89 -22.97
N GLU A 51 4.89 -4.24 -23.95
CA GLU A 51 5.42 -5.60 -24.07
C GLU A 51 6.28 -5.96 -22.83
N PRO A 52 6.40 -7.25 -22.47
CA PRO A 52 7.11 -7.67 -21.28
C PRO A 52 8.55 -7.13 -21.22
N ASN A 53 8.89 -6.50 -20.11
CA ASN A 53 10.20 -5.89 -19.82
C ASN A 53 10.61 -4.67 -20.69
N ASP A 54 9.69 -4.02 -21.42
CA ASP A 54 9.98 -2.81 -22.21
C ASP A 54 10.20 -1.55 -21.34
N ASN A 55 9.49 -1.44 -20.22
CA ASN A 55 9.53 -0.30 -19.30
C ASN A 55 10.42 -0.61 -18.10
N VAL A 56 11.65 -1.07 -18.34
CA VAL A 56 12.58 -1.53 -17.29
C VAL A 56 13.92 -0.82 -17.44
N SER A 57 14.32 -0.10 -16.39
CA SER A 57 15.67 0.44 -16.26
C SER A 57 16.61 -0.54 -15.55
N LEU A 58 17.92 -0.25 -15.59
CA LEU A 58 18.91 -1.02 -14.83
C LEU A 58 18.68 -0.98 -13.31
N VAL A 59 18.07 0.10 -12.80
CA VAL A 59 17.69 0.23 -11.37
C VAL A 59 16.55 -0.74 -11.06
N ASP A 60 15.54 -0.81 -11.93
CA ASP A 60 14.36 -1.67 -11.74
C ASP A 60 14.76 -3.15 -11.80
N ALA A 61 15.66 -3.51 -12.72
CA ALA A 61 16.22 -4.85 -12.86
C ALA A 61 17.29 -5.19 -11.79
N ALA A 62 17.53 -4.30 -10.82
CA ALA A 62 18.51 -4.47 -9.75
C ALA A 62 19.93 -4.80 -10.23
N MET A 63 20.36 -4.22 -11.36
CA MET A 63 21.69 -4.48 -11.90
C MET A 63 22.78 -4.00 -10.93
N PRO A 64 23.91 -4.72 -10.81
CA PRO A 64 24.97 -4.35 -9.88
C PRO A 64 25.47 -2.92 -10.09
N GLY A 65 25.56 -2.16 -9.00
CA GLY A 65 26.06 -0.77 -9.01
C GLY A 65 25.01 0.32 -9.22
N MET A 66 23.74 -0.04 -9.45
CA MET A 66 22.66 0.92 -9.61
C MET A 66 22.20 1.51 -8.27
N LEU A 67 21.85 2.80 -8.26
CA LEU A 67 21.42 3.53 -7.07
C LEU A 67 20.03 4.16 -7.29
N PRO A 68 19.13 4.12 -6.28
CA PRO A 68 17.79 4.69 -6.39
C PRO A 68 17.79 6.22 -6.28
N VAL A 69 16.96 6.90 -7.07
CA VAL A 69 16.73 8.35 -6.97
C VAL A 69 15.23 8.64 -6.87
N ILE A 70 14.80 9.21 -5.74
CA ILE A 70 13.38 9.44 -5.42
C ILE A 70 12.68 10.33 -6.45
N ASN A 71 11.44 9.95 -6.80
CA ASN A 71 10.56 10.74 -7.66
C ASN A 71 9.77 11.79 -6.86
N GLU A 72 9.95 13.07 -7.20
CA GLU A 72 9.30 14.21 -6.53
C GLU A 72 7.77 14.18 -6.65
N GLU A 73 7.22 13.78 -7.80
CA GLU A 73 5.77 13.74 -7.99
C GLU A 73 5.12 12.67 -7.10
N CYS A 74 5.81 11.54 -6.90
CA CYS A 74 5.31 10.50 -6.00
C CYS A 74 5.21 10.99 -4.55
N VAL A 75 6.22 11.72 -4.10
CA VAL A 75 6.23 12.39 -2.78
C VAL A 75 5.10 13.41 -2.68
N ARG A 76 4.91 14.23 -3.72
CA ARG A 76 3.86 15.25 -3.76
C ARG A 76 2.46 14.64 -3.67
N GLN A 77 2.21 13.52 -4.37
CA GLN A 77 0.92 12.83 -4.30
C GLN A 77 0.67 12.18 -2.95
N ALA A 78 1.68 11.54 -2.34
CA ALA A 78 1.55 10.99 -0.99
C ALA A 78 1.16 12.08 0.04
N ILE A 79 1.80 13.26 -0.03
CA ILE A 79 1.46 14.40 0.84
C ILE A 79 0.04 14.89 0.55
N ARG A 80 -0.35 15.05 -0.72
CA ARG A 80 -1.70 15.47 -1.11
C ARG A 80 -2.76 14.50 -0.60
N THR A 81 -2.53 13.19 -0.71
CA THR A 81 -3.42 12.15 -0.19
C THR A 81 -3.50 12.23 1.33
N GLY A 82 -2.37 12.39 2.03
CA GLY A 82 -2.36 12.57 3.48
C GLY A 82 -3.17 13.77 3.96
N LEU A 83 -3.07 14.92 3.27
CA LEU A 83 -3.90 16.10 3.55
C LEU A 83 -5.40 15.81 3.33
N GLY A 84 -5.73 15.07 2.27
CA GLY A 84 -7.11 14.64 2.00
C GLY A 84 -7.68 13.71 3.08
N LEU A 85 -6.84 12.86 3.67
CA LEU A 85 -7.14 11.98 4.80
C LEU A 85 -7.13 12.72 6.16
N LYS A 86 -7.02 14.06 6.16
CA LYS A 86 -6.88 14.89 7.38
C LYS A 86 -5.76 14.38 8.30
N ALA A 87 -4.72 13.80 7.71
CA ALA A 87 -3.66 13.12 8.44
C ALA A 87 -2.51 14.06 8.77
N LYS A 88 -1.71 13.68 9.77
CA LYS A 88 -0.47 14.39 10.11
C LYS A 88 0.60 14.13 9.04
N ILE A 89 1.04 15.18 8.35
CA ILE A 89 2.21 15.10 7.47
C ILE A 89 3.49 15.18 8.29
N ASN A 90 4.40 14.23 8.10
CA ASN A 90 5.69 14.23 8.80
C ASN A 90 6.74 15.02 8.01
N ASN A 91 7.35 16.02 8.64
CA ASN A 91 8.42 16.84 8.02
C ASN A 91 9.72 16.06 7.78
N ARG A 92 9.84 14.87 8.37
CA ARG A 92 10.93 13.92 8.13
C ARG A 92 10.33 12.53 8.00
N SER A 93 10.71 11.82 6.94
CA SER A 93 10.43 10.40 6.75
C SER A 93 11.70 9.69 6.28
N VAL A 94 11.72 8.36 6.39
CA VAL A 94 12.88 7.52 6.03
C VAL A 94 12.40 6.36 5.18
N PHE A 95 13.13 6.08 4.10
CA PHE A 95 12.95 4.84 3.35
C PHE A 95 13.82 3.73 3.95
N ASP A 96 13.21 2.57 4.15
CA ASP A 96 13.78 1.36 4.71
C ASP A 96 13.75 0.22 3.69
N ARG A 97 14.53 -0.82 3.92
CA ARG A 97 14.55 -2.04 3.08
C ARG A 97 13.77 -3.16 3.77
N LYS A 98 12.66 -3.58 3.15
CA LYS A 98 11.88 -4.76 3.55
C LYS A 98 12.39 -5.98 2.78
N ASN A 99 13.23 -6.79 3.42
CA ASN A 99 14.00 -7.85 2.75
C ASN A 99 13.19 -9.16 2.64
N TYR A 100 13.04 -9.69 1.43
CA TYR A 100 12.47 -11.01 1.16
C TYR A 100 12.84 -11.46 -0.27
N PHE A 101 12.89 -12.77 -0.48
CA PHE A 101 13.24 -13.34 -1.79
C PHE A 101 11.99 -13.76 -2.55
N TYR A 102 11.75 -13.14 -3.70
CA TYR A 102 10.72 -13.57 -4.64
C TYR A 102 11.12 -13.17 -6.08
N PRO A 103 10.77 -13.95 -7.13
CA PRO A 103 11.32 -13.72 -8.47
C PRO A 103 10.91 -12.40 -9.14
N ASP A 104 9.79 -11.80 -8.72
CA ASP A 104 9.33 -10.50 -9.23
C ASP A 104 9.93 -9.29 -8.47
N LEU A 105 10.78 -9.56 -7.46
CA LEU A 105 11.48 -8.57 -6.65
C LEU A 105 13.00 -8.73 -6.84
N PRO A 106 13.57 -8.12 -7.89
CA PRO A 106 14.94 -8.39 -8.31
C PRO A 106 16.00 -7.94 -7.31
N GLN A 107 15.73 -6.93 -6.47
CA GLN A 107 16.68 -6.42 -5.48
C GLN A 107 16.83 -7.35 -4.25
N GLY A 108 15.90 -8.29 -4.03
CA GLY A 108 15.81 -9.07 -2.78
C GLY A 108 15.34 -8.25 -1.57
N TYR A 109 14.93 -7.01 -1.80
CA TYR A 109 14.26 -6.15 -0.83
C TYR A 109 13.38 -5.12 -1.55
N GLN A 110 12.25 -4.81 -0.95
CA GLN A 110 11.38 -3.71 -1.37
C GLN A 110 11.81 -2.45 -0.62
N ILE A 111 12.01 -1.33 -1.34
CA ILE A 111 12.18 -0.03 -0.69
C ILE A 111 10.79 0.48 -0.29
N SER A 112 10.58 0.63 1.01
CA SER A 112 9.32 1.05 1.65
C SER A 112 9.64 2.01 2.80
N GLN A 113 8.73 2.30 3.73
CA GLN A 113 9.02 3.07 4.94
C GLN A 113 8.52 2.31 6.16
N PHE A 114 9.33 2.17 7.21
CA PHE A 114 8.93 1.42 8.40
C PHE A 114 8.57 2.34 9.58
N LYS A 115 9.55 2.89 10.29
CA LYS A 115 9.30 3.64 11.54
C LYS A 115 8.87 5.08 11.32
N ASP A 116 9.38 5.70 10.26
CA ASP A 116 9.21 7.12 9.96
C ASP A 116 8.44 7.29 8.63
N PRO A 117 7.12 7.00 8.56
CA PRO A 117 6.33 7.16 7.34
C PRO A 117 6.15 8.63 6.95
N ILE A 118 5.88 8.89 5.68
CA ILE A 118 5.60 10.26 5.17
C ILE A 118 4.30 10.85 5.74
N VAL A 119 3.30 10.02 6.00
CA VAL A 119 2.00 10.42 6.57
C VAL A 119 1.68 9.54 7.77
N GLY A 120 1.37 10.17 8.91
CA GLY A 120 0.94 9.50 10.14
C GLY A 120 -0.57 9.36 10.24
N GLU A 121 -1.08 9.45 11.47
CA GLU A 121 -2.51 9.21 11.76
C GLU A 121 -3.43 10.25 11.09
N GLY A 122 -4.59 9.77 10.61
CA GLY A 122 -5.65 10.55 10.00
C GLY A 122 -7.01 9.85 10.13
N VAL A 123 -7.99 10.29 9.34
CA VAL A 123 -9.37 9.75 9.36
C VAL A 123 -10.03 9.81 7.98
N VAL A 124 -10.96 8.89 7.73
CA VAL A 124 -11.87 8.91 6.59
C VAL A 124 -13.31 8.74 7.08
N GLN A 125 -14.25 9.48 6.49
CA GLN A 125 -15.68 9.32 6.76
C GLN A 125 -16.32 8.49 5.66
N VAL A 126 -17.12 7.51 6.05
CA VAL A 126 -17.80 6.57 5.16
C VAL A 126 -19.28 6.52 5.51
N SER A 127 -20.12 6.74 4.49
CA SER A 127 -21.56 6.59 4.61
C SER A 127 -21.95 5.13 4.36
N VAL A 128 -22.54 4.48 5.37
CA VAL A 128 -22.95 3.07 5.34
C VAL A 128 -24.47 2.99 5.35
N GLY A 129 -25.04 2.34 4.33
CA GLY A 129 -26.49 2.18 4.24
C GLY A 129 -26.99 1.95 2.81
N PRO A 130 -28.32 2.01 2.60
CA PRO A 130 -29.33 2.26 3.62
C PRO A 130 -29.56 1.06 4.55
N ASN A 131 -29.88 1.31 5.82
CA ASN A 131 -30.39 0.30 6.73
C ASN A 131 -31.85 -0.09 6.37
N SER A 132 -32.46 -1.01 7.12
CA SER A 132 -33.85 -1.45 6.87
C SER A 132 -34.92 -0.35 6.97
N LYS A 133 -34.57 0.83 7.50
CA LYS A 133 -35.43 2.02 7.58
C LYS A 133 -35.12 3.06 6.49
N GLY A 134 -34.17 2.80 5.60
CA GLY A 134 -33.78 3.75 4.55
C GLY A 134 -32.75 4.79 5.00
N GLU A 135 -32.17 4.67 6.19
CA GLU A 135 -31.25 5.65 6.76
C GLU A 135 -29.78 5.27 6.49
N PHE A 136 -28.90 6.27 6.42
CA PHE A 136 -27.46 6.09 6.28
C PHE A 136 -26.75 6.47 7.58
N ASP A 137 -25.79 5.66 7.98
CA ASP A 137 -24.93 5.91 9.13
C ASP A 137 -23.57 6.44 8.65
N GLU A 138 -23.11 7.56 9.20
CA GLU A 138 -21.76 8.07 8.96
C GLU A 138 -20.78 7.44 9.95
N VAL A 139 -19.81 6.70 9.42
CA VAL A 139 -18.78 6.01 10.19
C VAL A 139 -17.43 6.69 9.94
N GLU A 140 -16.77 7.10 11.02
CA GLU A 140 -15.39 7.55 10.96
C GLU A 140 -14.45 6.35 11.14
N ILE A 141 -13.55 6.16 10.18
CA ILE A 141 -12.52 5.13 10.19
C ILE A 141 -11.16 5.82 10.37
N GLY A 142 -10.42 5.41 11.39
CA GLY A 142 -9.06 5.89 11.62
C GLY A 142 -8.11 5.37 10.54
N VAL A 143 -7.19 6.23 10.10
CA VAL A 143 -6.01 5.84 9.31
C VAL A 143 -4.82 5.85 10.25
N GLU A 144 -4.09 4.74 10.32
CA GLU A 144 -2.88 4.62 11.13
C GLU A 144 -1.71 5.35 10.46
N ARG A 145 -1.56 5.15 9.14
CA ARG A 145 -0.44 5.67 8.37
C ARG A 145 -0.70 5.59 6.87
N LEU A 146 0.04 6.40 6.13
CA LEU A 146 0.27 6.22 4.70
C LEU A 146 1.78 6.34 4.42
N HIS A 147 2.32 5.39 3.65
CA HIS A 147 3.71 5.45 3.23
C HIS A 147 3.93 5.10 1.78
N LEU A 148 5.06 5.53 1.23
CA LEU A 148 5.48 5.22 -0.13
C LEU A 148 6.30 3.94 -0.17
N GLU A 149 6.07 3.13 -1.21
CA GLU A 149 6.88 1.96 -1.50
C GLU A 149 6.91 1.61 -3.00
N GLN A 150 7.78 0.67 -3.36
CA GLN A 150 7.87 0.13 -4.72
C GLN A 150 6.90 -1.05 -4.91
N ASP A 151 6.21 -1.12 -6.04
CA ASP A 151 5.53 -2.35 -6.48
C ASP A 151 6.58 -3.38 -6.97
N ALA A 152 6.19 -4.64 -6.90
CA ALA A 152 6.93 -5.74 -7.49
C ALA A 152 6.57 -5.92 -8.98
N GLY A 153 7.29 -6.80 -9.66
CA GLY A 153 6.95 -7.23 -11.01
C GLY A 153 5.67 -8.06 -11.08
N LYS A 154 5.54 -8.84 -12.14
CA LYS A 154 4.42 -9.77 -12.37
C LYS A 154 4.97 -11.13 -12.80
N LEU A 155 4.35 -12.19 -12.30
CA LEU A 155 4.59 -13.55 -12.77
C LEU A 155 3.47 -14.00 -13.71
N LEU A 156 3.87 -14.67 -14.79
CA LEU A 156 2.98 -15.30 -15.76
C LEU A 156 3.24 -16.80 -15.72
N HIS A 157 2.24 -17.56 -15.26
CA HIS A 157 2.35 -19.01 -15.06
C HIS A 157 1.73 -19.83 -16.21
N ASP A 158 1.01 -19.18 -17.11
CA ASP A 158 0.24 -19.79 -18.19
C ASP A 158 0.95 -19.77 -19.55
N GLN A 159 2.09 -19.09 -19.65
CA GLN A 159 2.85 -18.93 -20.91
C GLN A 159 3.86 -20.07 -21.16
N HIS A 160 4.13 -20.92 -20.17
CA HIS A 160 5.04 -22.05 -20.30
C HIS A 160 4.53 -23.25 -19.48
N PRO A 161 4.63 -24.50 -19.97
CA PRO A 161 4.06 -25.67 -19.30
C PRO A 161 4.68 -26.02 -17.94
N SER A 162 5.91 -25.59 -17.67
CA SER A 162 6.66 -25.95 -16.45
C SER A 162 7.44 -24.80 -15.80
N MET A 163 7.30 -23.58 -16.31
CA MET A 163 8.08 -22.43 -15.84
C MET A 163 7.16 -21.24 -15.60
N SER A 164 7.59 -20.33 -14.75
CA SER A 164 6.94 -19.02 -14.58
C SER A 164 7.80 -17.98 -15.29
N LEU A 165 7.18 -17.11 -16.07
CA LEU A 165 7.86 -16.00 -16.73
C LEU A 165 7.75 -14.75 -15.86
N VAL A 166 8.80 -13.93 -15.86
CA VAL A 166 8.87 -12.71 -15.06
C VAL A 166 8.79 -11.50 -15.98
N ASP A 167 7.84 -10.60 -15.69
CA ASP A 167 7.76 -9.28 -16.30
C ASP A 167 8.01 -8.20 -15.23
N LEU A 168 9.07 -7.43 -15.41
CA LEU A 168 9.52 -6.38 -14.50
C LEU A 168 9.02 -4.98 -14.87
N ASN A 169 8.15 -4.85 -15.88
CA ASN A 169 7.54 -3.55 -16.24
C ASN A 169 6.97 -2.79 -15.04
N ARG A 170 6.31 -3.52 -14.13
CA ARG A 170 5.70 -2.95 -12.92
C ARG A 170 6.67 -2.79 -11.75
N SER A 171 7.80 -3.50 -11.75
CA SER A 171 8.78 -3.42 -10.66
C SER A 171 9.30 -1.99 -10.53
N GLY A 172 9.19 -1.43 -9.32
CA GLY A 172 9.62 -0.06 -9.00
C GLY A 172 8.55 1.02 -9.17
N VAL A 173 7.35 0.69 -9.70
CA VAL A 173 6.21 1.62 -9.72
C VAL A 173 5.89 2.08 -8.30
N ALA A 174 5.54 3.35 -8.12
CA ALA A 174 5.23 3.90 -6.81
C ALA A 174 3.85 3.45 -6.32
N LEU A 175 3.79 2.96 -5.08
CA LEU A 175 2.57 2.66 -4.34
C LEU A 175 2.47 3.56 -3.10
N MET A 176 1.25 3.88 -2.72
CA MET A 176 0.89 4.34 -1.38
C MET A 176 0.27 3.18 -0.63
N GLU A 177 0.93 2.67 0.42
CA GLU A 177 0.33 1.74 1.36
C GLU A 177 -0.40 2.54 2.44
N ILE A 178 -1.72 2.39 2.49
CA ILE A 178 -2.64 3.08 3.41
C ILE A 178 -3.21 2.03 4.36
N VAL A 179 -2.96 2.20 5.66
CA VAL A 179 -3.36 1.24 6.69
C VAL A 179 -4.42 1.87 7.59
N SER A 180 -5.57 1.22 7.73
CA SER A 180 -6.62 1.65 8.65
C SER A 180 -6.36 1.17 10.08
N LYS A 181 -6.92 1.88 11.05
CA LYS A 181 -7.13 1.33 12.39
C LYS A 181 -8.24 0.26 12.35
N PRO A 182 -8.17 -0.77 13.21
CA PRO A 182 -9.16 -1.84 13.28
C PRO A 182 -10.42 -1.49 14.09
#